data_AF-A0A0K0DKC0-F1
#
_entry.id   AF-A0A0K0DKC0-F1
#
_cell.length_a   1.000
_cell.length_b   1.000
_cell.length_c   1.000
_cell.angle_alpha   90.00
_cell.angle_beta   90.00
_cell.angle_gamma   90.00
#
_symmetry.space_group_name_H-M   'P 1'
#
loop_
_entity.id
_entity.type
_entity.pdbx_description
1 polymer ?
#
loop_
_entity_poly.entity_id
_entity_poly.type
_entity_poly.pdbx_seq_one_letter_code
_entity_poly.pdbx_strand_id
1 'polypeptide(L)'
;MVKREENKLGVLSATSYVVGSVIGSGIFISPKGILQYAGSVGLSLIIWVLAALLASLTAINYIELGTSIPESGAEFAYISFVGWTPIAFSYLWLASLIQSSCGGATLALTFGEYIIQAIIPITCLSSYHSKIAAILLAHGIL
;
A
#
# COMPACT_ATOMS: atom_id res chain seq x y z
N MET A 1 26.73 -25.27 21.18
CA MET A 1 25.49 -25.74 20.52
C MET A 1 24.70 -24.50 20.12
N VAL A 2 24.69 -24.17 18.83
CA VAL A 2 23.92 -23.04 18.30
C VAL A 2 22.45 -23.41 18.35
N LYS A 3 21.65 -22.64 19.10
CA LYS A 3 20.21 -22.85 19.28
C LYS A 3 19.53 -22.59 17.93
N ARG A 4 18.99 -23.64 17.30
CA ARG A 4 18.26 -23.53 16.03
C ARG A 4 16.94 -22.82 16.33
N GLU A 5 16.77 -21.60 15.84
CA GLU A 5 15.54 -20.83 16.07
C GLU A 5 14.33 -21.55 15.45
N GLU A 6 13.29 -21.74 16.26
CA GLU A 6 12.03 -22.43 15.94
C GLU A 6 11.01 -21.51 15.24
N ASN A 7 11.44 -20.34 14.76
CA ASN A 7 10.58 -19.35 14.11
C ASN A 7 10.61 -19.49 12.58
N LYS A 8 10.31 -20.67 12.05
CA LYS A 8 10.20 -20.87 10.59
C LYS A 8 8.74 -20.82 10.17
N LEU A 9 8.33 -19.71 9.55
CA LEU A 9 7.07 -19.66 8.81
C LEU A 9 7.10 -20.74 7.73
N GLY A 10 6.11 -21.63 7.73
CA GLY A 10 5.95 -22.61 6.65
C GLY A 10 5.62 -21.91 5.32
N VAL A 11 5.89 -22.55 4.19
CA VAL A 11 5.67 -21.97 2.85
C VAL A 11 4.24 -21.46 2.70
N LEU A 12 3.24 -22.27 3.10
CA LEU A 12 1.83 -21.88 3.01
C LEU A 12 1.49 -20.66 3.89
N SER A 13 2.01 -20.62 5.12
CA SER A 13 1.80 -19.50 6.05
C SER A 13 2.50 -18.22 5.58
N ALA A 14 3.70 -18.35 5.01
CA ALA A 14 4.42 -17.22 4.44
C ALA A 14 3.72 -16.68 3.19
N THR A 15 3.27 -17.55 2.28
CA THR A 15 2.55 -17.14 1.08
C THR A 15 1.22 -16.47 1.42
N SER A 16 0.42 -17.02 2.35
CA SER A 16 -0.84 -16.40 2.74
C SER A 16 -0.64 -15.04 3.40
N TYR A 17 0.41 -14.88 4.21
CA TYR A 17 0.78 -13.60 4.81
C TYR A 17 1.14 -12.55 3.74
N VAL A 18 1.97 -12.91 2.76
CA VAL A 18 2.35 -12.00 1.66
C VAL A 18 1.14 -11.63 0.80
N VAL A 19 0.25 -12.59 0.49
CA VAL A 19 -0.98 -12.28 -0.26
C VAL A 19 -1.88 -11.33 0.54
N GLY A 20 -2.01 -11.55 1.85
CA GLY A 20 -2.78 -10.68 2.73
C GLY A 20 -2.19 -9.28 2.90
N SER A 21 -0.86 -9.12 2.83
CA SER A 21 -0.21 -7.81 2.93
C SER A 21 -0.27 -7.01 1.62
N VAL A 22 -0.32 -7.69 0.47
CA VAL A 22 -0.43 -7.05 -0.85
C VAL A 22 -1.86 -6.60 -1.16
N ILE A 23 -2.87 -7.39 -0.77
CA ILE A 23 -4.27 -7.03 -1.01
C ILE A 23 -4.72 -5.99 0.04
N GLY A 24 -4.68 -4.72 -0.34
CA GLY A 24 -5.11 -3.59 0.49
C GLY A 24 -6.40 -2.91 0.04
N SER A 25 -6.76 -1.81 0.73
CA SER A 25 -7.95 -0.98 0.43
C SER A 25 -7.89 -0.28 -0.93
N GLY A 26 -6.71 -0.23 -1.57
CA GLY A 26 -6.51 0.40 -2.88
C GLY A 26 -7.40 -0.17 -3.98
N ILE A 27 -7.81 -1.44 -3.91
CA ILE A 27 -8.71 -2.05 -4.89
C ILE A 27 -10.07 -1.35 -4.99
N PHE A 28 -10.50 -0.67 -3.94
CA PHE A 28 -11.76 0.07 -3.91
C PHE A 28 -11.62 1.48 -4.53
N ILE A 29 -10.41 2.02 -4.63
CA ILE A 29 -10.17 3.40 -5.09
C ILE A 29 -9.64 3.40 -6.52
N SER A 30 -8.64 2.56 -6.80
CA SER A 30 -7.86 2.55 -8.02
C SER A 30 -8.68 2.32 -9.30
N PRO A 31 -9.67 1.40 -9.35
CA PRO A 31 -10.43 1.15 -10.59
C PRO A 31 -11.19 2.38 -11.09
N LYS A 32 -11.78 3.16 -10.18
CA LYS A 32 -12.50 4.39 -10.52
C LYS A 32 -11.56 5.42 -11.14
N GLY A 33 -10.38 5.61 -10.55
CA GLY A 33 -9.36 6.52 -11.08
C GLY A 33 -8.87 6.07 -12.46
N ILE A 34 -8.48 4.79 -12.60
CA ILE A 34 -7.96 4.26 -13.86
C ILE A 34 -9.01 4.40 -14.97
N LEU A 35 -10.28 4.07 -14.72
CA LEU A 35 -11.33 4.17 -15.73
C LEU A 35 -11.60 5.62 -16.15
N GLN A 36 -11.58 6.57 -15.21
CA GLN A 36 -11.77 7.99 -15.50
C GLN A 36 -10.68 8.55 -16.42
N TYR A 37 -9.42 8.17 -16.21
CA TYR A 37 -8.31 8.63 -17.05
C TYR A 37 -8.12 7.82 -18.34
N ALA A 38 -8.45 6.53 -18.33
CA ALA A 38 -8.36 5.65 -19.49
C ALA A 38 -9.48 5.87 -20.52
N GLY A 39 -10.66 6.31 -20.07
CA GLY A 39 -11.83 6.56 -20.92
C GLY A 39 -12.53 5.32 -21.50
N SER A 40 -11.91 4.14 -21.42
CA SER A 40 -12.47 2.87 -21.90
C SER A 40 -12.15 1.72 -20.95
N VAL A 41 -13.12 0.81 -20.78
CA VAL A 41 -12.97 -0.39 -19.93
C VAL A 41 -11.86 -1.30 -20.45
N GLY A 42 -11.76 -1.50 -21.78
CA GLY A 42 -10.71 -2.35 -22.37
C GLY A 42 -9.31 -1.82 -22.07
N LEU A 43 -9.11 -0.51 -22.19
CA LEU A 43 -7.83 0.13 -21.89
C LEU A 43 -7.51 0.09 -20.40
N SER A 44 -8.50 0.22 -19.52
CA SER A 44 -8.31 0.08 -18.07
C SER A 44 -7.81 -1.31 -17.65
N LEU A 45 -8.29 -2.38 -18.30
CA LEU A 45 -7.83 -3.75 -18.04
C LEU A 45 -6.40 -3.97 -18.52
N ILE A 46 -6.02 -3.39 -19.67
CA ILE A 46 -4.64 -3.44 -20.17
C ILE A 46 -3.69 -2.75 -19.18
N ILE A 47 -4.06 -1.58 -18.65
CA ILE A 47 -3.26 -0.88 -17.63
C ILE A 47 -3.07 -1.75 -16.39
N TRP A 48 -4.11 -2.45 -15.93
CA TRP A 48 -4.01 -3.37 -14.80
C TRP A 48 -3.04 -4.52 -15.05
N VAL A 49 -3.09 -5.13 -16.24
CA VAL A 49 -2.17 -6.22 -16.62
C VAL A 49 -0.72 -5.71 -16.69
N LEU A 50 -0.50 -4.51 -17.26
CA LEU A 50 0.83 -3.90 -17.31
C LEU A 50 1.36 -3.60 -15.90
N ALA A 51 0.52 -3.08 -15.00
CA ALA A 51 0.89 -2.83 -13.61
C ALA A 51 1.26 -4.14 -12.88
N ALA A 52 0.50 -5.22 -13.09
CA ALA A 52 0.80 -6.53 -12.53
C ALA A 52 2.12 -7.11 -13.04
N LEU A 53 2.45 -6.90 -14.31
CA LEU A 53 3.72 -7.32 -14.90
C LEU A 53 4.90 -6.57 -14.28
N LEU A 54 4.79 -5.24 -14.18
CA LEU A 54 5.81 -4.40 -13.54
C LEU A 54 6.02 -4.79 -12.07
N ALA A 55 4.94 -5.01 -11.32
CA ALA A 55 5.02 -5.46 -9.93
C ALA A 55 5.73 -6.81 -9.79
N SER A 56 5.48 -7.75 -10.72
CA SER A 56 6.12 -9.06 -10.74
C SER A 56 7.63 -8.96 -10.99
N LEU A 57 8.05 -8.09 -11.91
CA LEU A 57 9.47 -7.84 -12.18
C LEU A 57 10.18 -7.24 -10.95
N THR A 58 9.56 -6.26 -10.29
CA THR A 58 10.08 -5.70 -9.04
C THR A 58 10.19 -6.76 -7.95
N ALA A 59 9.19 -7.63 -7.80
CA ALA A 59 9.21 -8.69 -6.80
C ALA A 59 10.37 -9.68 -7.01
N ILE A 60 10.66 -10.07 -8.26
CA ILE A 60 11.79 -10.97 -8.56
C ILE A 60 13.12 -10.31 -8.16
N ASN A 61 13.31 -9.03 -8.49
CA ASN A 61 14.53 -8.30 -8.12
C ASN A 61 14.68 -8.19 -6.59
N TYR A 62 13.59 -7.92 -5.87
CA TYR A 62 13.59 -7.91 -4.40
C TYR A 62 13.87 -9.29 -3.78
N ILE A 63 13.42 -10.37 -4.42
CA ILE A 63 13.74 -11.74 -3.97
C ILE A 63 15.24 -12.01 -4.13
N GLU A 64 15.84 -11.64 -5.26
CA GLU A 64 17.29 -11.78 -5.47
C GLU A 64 18.09 -11.00 -4.41
N LEU A 65 17.68 -9.77 -4.15
CA LEU A 65 18.35 -8.91 -3.18
C LEU A 65 18.17 -9.42 -1.73
N GLY A 66 16.96 -9.84 -1.37
CA GLY A 66 16.64 -10.37 -0.05
C GLY A 66 17.20 -11.76 0.24
N THR A 67 17.50 -12.56 -0.79
CA THR A 67 18.22 -13.83 -0.63
C THR A 67 19.74 -13.65 -0.62
N SER A 68 20.25 -12.62 -1.28
CA SER A 68 21.69 -12.30 -1.31
C SER A 68 22.20 -11.60 -0.05
N ILE A 69 21.39 -10.70 0.53
CA ILE A 69 21.75 -9.91 1.71
C ILE A 69 20.78 -10.22 2.86
N PRO A 70 21.05 -11.26 3.68
CA PRO A 70 20.16 -11.71 4.75
C PRO A 70 20.30 -10.85 6.02
N GLU A 71 20.32 -9.53 5.87
CA GLU A 71 20.39 -8.57 6.98
C GLU A 71 19.00 -7.97 7.28
N SER A 72 18.76 -7.66 8.55
CA SER A 72 17.50 -7.03 8.96
C SER A 72 17.48 -5.55 8.58
N GLY A 73 16.37 -5.08 7.98
CA GLY A 73 16.19 -3.67 7.62
C GLY A 73 15.82 -3.39 6.17
N ALA A 74 15.58 -4.43 5.36
CA ALA A 74 15.11 -4.33 3.98
C ALA A 74 15.92 -3.30 3.15
N GLU A 75 15.28 -2.28 2.58
CA GLU A 75 15.94 -1.29 1.72
C GLU A 75 17.06 -0.51 2.43
N PHE A 76 16.90 -0.23 3.73
CA PHE A 76 17.96 0.42 4.50
C PHE A 76 19.20 -0.47 4.58
N ALA A 77 19.02 -1.77 4.81
CA ALA A 77 20.11 -2.74 4.85
C ALA A 77 20.79 -2.89 3.48
N TYR A 78 20.01 -2.93 2.40
CA TYR A 78 20.54 -3.05 1.04
C TYR A 78 21.39 -1.84 0.62
N ILE A 79 20.94 -0.62 0.90
CA ILE A 79 21.70 0.61 0.56
C ILE A 79 22.93 0.75 1.46
N SER A 80 22.80 0.37 2.74
CA SER A 80 23.93 0.39 3.68
C SER A 80 25.01 -0.62 3.31
N PHE A 81 24.64 -1.78 2.75
CA PHE A 81 25.58 -2.80 2.27
C PHE A 81 26.49 -2.28 1.15
N VAL A 82 26.00 -1.38 0.30
CA VAL A 82 26.77 -0.74 -0.78
C VAL A 82 27.69 0.39 -0.25
N GLY A 83 27.58 0.75 1.04
CA GLY A 83 28.37 1.80 1.68
C GLY A 83 27.78 3.21 1.53
N TRP A 84 26.53 3.33 1.11
CA TRP A 84 25.85 4.61 0.84
C TRP A 84 24.99 5.07 2.03
N THR A 85 25.61 5.14 3.21
CA THR A 85 24.94 5.44 4.49
C THR A 85 24.09 6.73 4.52
N PRO A 86 24.50 7.88 3.96
CA PRO A 86 23.65 9.07 3.99
C PRO A 86 22.36 8.90 3.19
N ILE A 87 22.40 8.15 2.08
CA ILE A 87 21.23 7.90 1.23
C ILE A 87 20.29 6.89 1.90
N ALA A 88 20.86 5.87 2.56
CA ALA A 88 20.08 4.94 3.39
C ALA A 88 19.31 5.69 4.50
N PHE A 89 19.97 6.64 5.17
CA PHE A 89 19.34 7.47 6.19
C PHE A 89 18.22 8.35 5.63
N SER A 90 18.43 8.98 4.47
CA SER A 90 17.39 9.77 3.80
C SER A 90 16.18 8.90 3.42
N TYR A 91 16.41 7.69 2.90
CA TYR A 91 15.32 6.74 2.61
C TYR A 91 14.52 6.39 3.86
N LEU A 92 15.20 6.07 4.97
CA LEU A 92 14.55 5.74 6.24
C LEU A 92 13.64 6.87 6.73
N TRP A 93 14.09 8.13 6.60
CA TRP A 93 13.29 9.31 6.95
C TRP A 93 12.03 9.45 6.08
N LEU A 94 12.18 9.30 4.76
CA LEU A 94 11.05 9.38 3.83
C LEU A 94 10.02 8.26 4.07
N ALA A 95 10.50 7.02 4.24
CA ALA A 95 9.65 5.88 4.53
C ALA A 95 8.89 6.03 5.85
N SER A 96 9.58 6.48 6.91
CA SER A 96 8.98 6.61 8.23
C SER A 96 7.96 7.75 8.30
N LEU A 97 8.30 8.94 7.78
CA LEU A 97 7.45 10.12 7.93
C LEU A 97 6.39 10.24 6.85
N ILE A 98 6.77 10.06 5.59
CA ILE A 98 5.88 10.37 4.46
C ILE A 98 5.03 9.15 4.12
N GLN A 99 5.66 7.99 3.91
CA GLN A 99 4.95 6.81 3.44
C GLN A 99 3.96 6.28 4.48
N SER A 100 4.37 6.18 5.75
CA SER A 100 3.48 5.75 6.83
C SER A 100 2.28 6.70 7.03
N SER A 101 2.53 8.02 7.01
CA SER A 101 1.46 9.03 7.17
C SER A 101 0.52 9.07 5.97
N CYS A 102 1.04 8.98 4.75
CA CYS A 102 0.24 8.97 3.53
C CYS A 102 -0.65 7.73 3.45
N GLY A 103 -0.13 6.55 3.82
CA GLY A 103 -0.90 5.31 3.89
C GLY A 103 -2.08 5.42 4.85
N GLY A 104 -1.83 5.92 6.06
CA GLY A 104 -2.88 6.16 7.06
C GLY A 104 -3.92 7.17 6.60
N ALA A 105 -3.49 8.30 6.04
CA ALA A 105 -4.39 9.34 5.53
C ALA A 105 -5.29 8.84 4.39
N THR A 106 -4.72 8.08 3.44
CA THR A 106 -5.48 7.50 2.33
C THR A 106 -6.55 6.54 2.86
N LEU A 107 -6.20 5.67 3.81
CA LEU A 107 -7.15 4.74 4.42
C LEU A 107 -8.29 5.48 5.14
N ALA A 108 -7.96 6.50 5.93
CA ALA A 108 -8.94 7.28 6.68
C ALA A 108 -9.90 8.06 5.77
N LEU A 109 -9.38 8.72 4.72
CA LEU A 109 -10.20 9.43 3.73
C LEU A 109 -11.14 8.48 3.00
N THR A 110 -10.62 7.33 2.57
CA THR A 110 -11.41 6.31 1.87
C THR A 110 -12.54 5.79 2.76
N PHE A 111 -12.25 5.51 4.03
CA PHE A 111 -13.25 5.10 5.01
C PHE A 111 -14.37 6.15 5.18
N GLY A 112 -13.99 7.42 5.34
CA GLY A 112 -14.95 8.53 5.46
C GLY A 112 -15.83 8.67 4.21
N GLU A 113 -15.26 8.57 3.02
CA GLU A 113 -16.02 8.62 1.76
C GLU A 113 -17.00 7.44 1.62
N TYR A 114 -16.58 6.23 1.96
CA TYR A 114 -17.45 5.05 1.87
C TYR A 114 -18.59 5.07 2.88
N ILE A 115 -18.35 5.52 4.12
CA ILE A 115 -19.40 5.69 5.13
C ILE A 115 -20.44 6.72 4.66
N ILE A 116 -19.98 7.87 4.18
CA ILE A 116 -20.90 8.90 3.71
C ILE A 116 -21.69 8.41 2.51
N GLN A 117 -21.06 7.72 1.56
CA GLN A 117 -21.78 7.09 0.43
C GLN A 117 -22.87 6.13 0.88
N ALA A 118 -22.66 5.38 1.98
CA ALA A 118 -23.67 4.50 2.55
C ALA A 118 -24.84 5.25 3.23
N ILE A 119 -24.59 6.43 3.80
CA ILE A 119 -25.58 7.21 4.58
C ILE A 119 -26.37 8.23 3.72
N ILE A 120 -25.84 8.64 2.56
CA ILE A 120 -26.51 9.54 1.61
C ILE A 120 -27.97 9.15 1.32
N PRO A 121 -28.33 7.89 1.00
CA PRO A 121 -29.71 7.53 0.70
C PRO A 121 -30.69 7.69 1.88
N ILE A 122 -30.18 7.78 3.12
CA ILE A 122 -31.00 7.89 4.34
C ILE A 122 -31.20 9.36 4.74
N THR A 123 -30.17 10.18 4.53
CA THR A 123 -30.10 11.54 5.10
C THR A 123 -30.35 12.67 4.10
N CYS A 124 -30.54 12.35 2.81
CA CYS A 124 -30.77 13.33 1.73
C CYS A 124 -29.78 14.51 1.77
N LEU A 125 -28.52 14.23 2.13
CA LEU A 125 -27.51 15.26 2.35
C LEU A 125 -27.12 15.93 1.02
N SER A 126 -27.12 17.27 1.00
CA SER A 126 -26.64 18.04 -0.16
C SER A 126 -25.16 17.75 -0.44
N SER A 127 -24.77 17.76 -1.72
CA SER A 127 -23.44 17.36 -2.21
C SER A 127 -22.27 18.11 -1.56
N TYR A 128 -22.48 19.36 -1.11
CA TYR A 128 -21.49 20.15 -0.38
C TYR A 128 -21.26 19.64 1.05
N HIS A 129 -22.33 19.31 1.78
CA HIS A 129 -22.26 18.81 3.15
C HIS A 129 -21.68 17.39 3.21
N SER A 130 -21.93 16.57 2.18
CA SER A 130 -21.39 15.21 2.07
C SER A 130 -19.86 15.20 2.02
N LYS A 131 -19.23 16.09 1.25
CA LYS A 131 -17.76 16.18 1.16
C LYS A 131 -17.12 16.63 2.46
N ILE A 132 -17.71 17.64 3.11
CA ILE A 132 -17.20 18.14 4.40
C ILE A 132 -17.36 17.07 5.49
N ALA A 133 -18.50 16.38 5.53
CA ALA A 133 -18.73 15.30 6.49
C ALA A 133 -17.75 14.12 6.29
N ALA A 134 -17.43 13.75 5.04
CA ALA A 134 -16.46 12.70 4.75
C ALA A 134 -15.05 13.06 5.26
N ILE A 135 -14.63 14.33 5.08
CA ILE A 135 -13.35 14.82 5.56
C ILE A 135 -13.33 14.88 7.10
N LEU A 136 -14.40 15.36 7.75
CA LEU A 136 -14.49 15.43 9.20
C LEU A 136 -14.50 14.04 9.86
N LEU A 137 -15.19 13.07 9.27
CA LEU A 137 -15.15 11.67 9.69
C LEU A 137 -13.77 11.05 9.50
N ALA A 138 -13.10 11.34 8.38
CA ALA A 138 -11.74 10.87 8.12
C ALA A 138 -10.72 11.40 9.14
N HIS A 139 -10.96 12.59 9.71
CA HIS A 139 -10.11 13.16 10.78
C HIS A 139 -10.57 12.78 12.20
N GLY A 140 -11.67 12.03 12.35
CA GLY A 140 -12.20 11.61 13.64
C GLY A 140 -12.80 12.74 14.48
N ILE A 141 -13.25 13.83 13.84
CA ILE A 141 -13.78 15.04 14.51
C ILE A 141 -15.31 14.97 14.70
N LEU A 142 -15.98 14.05 14.01
CA LEU A 142 -17.44 13.86 13.99
C LEU A 142 -17.80 12.50 14.56
#